data_AF-A0A3M1G3F1-F1
#
_entry.id   AF-A0A3M1G3F1-F1
#
_cell.length_a   1.000
_cell.length_b   1.000
_cell.length_c   1.000
_cell.angle_alpha   90.00
_cell.angle_beta   90.00
_cell.angle_gamma   90.00
#
_symmetry.space_group_name_H-M   'P 1'
#
loop_
_entity.id
_entity.type
_entity.pdbx_description
1 polymer ?
#
loop_
_entity_poly.entity_id
_entity_poly.type
_entity_poly.pdbx_seq_one_letter_code
_entity_poly.pdbx_strand_id
1 'polypeptide(L)'
;AQPFAGVRTVLLGSDGEIWLPVHGFFPLSRAVEAGAATERFFAQNKDVLEKYRIRTSYLTCFSGAEFVIEPSFYWHDALGDFRLSLIEEEFARKWQSIPPDTETRAVVLGLRDALRDLYDSLGGCHLQIGKYYRYEDVMKDARLWRLINQVKDAVDPGRRVNPGSLGLR
;
A
#
# COMPACT_ATOMS: atom_id res chain seq x y z
N ALA A 1 -13.25 22.08 -12.05
CA ALA A 1 -11.84 21.65 -12.10
C ALA A 1 -11.78 20.17 -11.75
N GLN A 2 -11.05 19.35 -12.51
CA GLN A 2 -10.69 17.98 -12.10
C GLN A 2 -9.25 18.04 -11.55
N PRO A 3 -9.05 18.20 -10.23
CA PRO A 3 -7.71 18.33 -9.66
C PRO A 3 -6.84 17.05 -9.78
N PHE A 4 -7.44 15.93 -10.20
CA PHE A 4 -6.80 14.62 -10.33
C PHE A 4 -7.05 13.98 -11.70
N ALA A 5 -6.99 14.76 -12.79
CA ALA A 5 -7.04 14.21 -14.14
C ALA A 5 -5.76 13.39 -14.44
N GLY A 6 -5.90 12.26 -15.15
CA GLY A 6 -4.74 11.48 -15.61
C GLY A 6 -4.13 10.52 -14.57
N VAL A 7 -4.93 10.00 -13.63
CA VAL A 7 -4.45 9.09 -12.58
C VAL A 7 -4.25 7.64 -13.02
N ARG A 8 -4.54 7.27 -14.29
CA ARG A 8 -4.36 5.90 -14.81
C ARG A 8 -2.98 5.34 -14.49
N THR A 9 -1.92 6.09 -14.80
CA THR A 9 -0.53 5.67 -14.55
C THR A 9 -0.17 5.59 -13.07
N VAL A 10 -1.03 6.10 -12.18
CA VAL A 10 -0.91 6.10 -10.72
C VAL A 10 -1.78 5.00 -10.07
N LEU A 11 -2.69 4.39 -10.83
CA LEU A 11 -3.67 3.41 -10.34
C LEU A 11 -3.51 2.02 -10.95
N LEU A 12 -2.96 1.94 -12.17
CA LEU A 12 -2.89 0.72 -12.97
C LEU A 12 -1.52 0.56 -13.64
N GLY A 13 -1.15 -0.70 -13.87
CA GLY A 13 -0.04 -1.06 -14.74
C GLY A 13 -0.30 -0.68 -16.21
N SER A 14 0.75 -0.75 -17.03
CA SER A 14 0.70 -0.42 -18.46
C SER A 14 -0.36 -1.20 -19.24
N ASP A 15 -0.69 -2.41 -18.76
CA ASP A 15 -1.55 -3.36 -19.47
C ASP A 15 -2.84 -3.68 -18.68
N GLY A 16 -3.31 -2.73 -17.88
CA GLY A 16 -4.58 -2.85 -17.14
C GLY A 16 -4.47 -3.67 -15.86
N GLU A 17 -3.27 -3.88 -15.36
CA GLU A 17 -3.02 -4.57 -14.10
C GLU A 17 -3.41 -3.69 -12.91
N ILE A 18 -3.90 -4.29 -11.84
CA ILE A 18 -3.94 -3.61 -10.56
C ILE A 18 -2.50 -3.34 -10.13
N TRP A 19 -2.20 -2.07 -9.84
CA TRP A 19 -0.95 -1.67 -9.21
C TRP A 19 -1.19 -1.45 -7.72
N LEU A 20 -0.46 -2.18 -6.87
CA LEU A 20 -0.57 -2.07 -5.42
C LEU A 20 0.79 -1.84 -4.75
N PRO A 21 1.07 -0.61 -4.28
CA PRO A 21 2.30 -0.29 -3.58
C PRO A 21 2.26 -0.59 -2.08
N VAL A 22 3.45 -0.76 -1.52
CA VAL A 22 3.78 -0.71 -0.09
C VAL A 22 5.04 0.12 0.05
N HIS A 23 5.09 1.02 1.02
CA HIS A 23 6.25 1.89 1.20
C HIS A 23 6.77 1.83 2.63
N GLY A 24 8.06 2.09 2.77
CA GLY A 24 8.71 2.33 4.05
C GLY A 24 9.64 3.53 3.96
N PHE A 25 9.55 4.41 4.95
CA PHE A 25 10.49 5.52 5.16
C PHE A 25 11.53 5.13 6.20
N PHE A 26 12.78 5.38 5.89
CA PHE A 26 13.92 5.08 6.73
C PHE A 26 14.90 6.26 6.76
N PRO A 27 15.72 6.41 7.79
CA PRO A 27 16.90 7.24 7.71
C PRO A 27 17.82 6.76 6.57
N LEU A 28 18.47 7.68 5.87
CA LEU A 28 19.36 7.37 4.75
C LEU A 28 20.49 6.40 5.17
N SER A 29 20.94 6.47 6.42
CA SER A 29 21.93 5.54 6.99
C SER A 29 21.48 4.07 7.00
N ARG A 30 20.17 3.80 6.86
CA ARG A 30 19.57 2.46 6.81
C ARG A 30 19.04 2.07 5.43
N ALA A 31 19.27 2.88 4.40
CA ALA A 31 18.78 2.62 3.05
C ALA A 31 19.27 1.27 2.50
N VAL A 32 20.56 0.94 2.72
CA VAL A 32 21.15 -0.34 2.27
C VAL A 32 20.53 -1.53 3.01
N GLU A 33 20.29 -1.40 4.32
CA GLU A 33 19.64 -2.44 5.13
C GLU A 33 18.22 -2.72 4.65
N ALA A 34 17.42 -1.67 4.46
CA ALA A 34 16.04 -1.76 3.97
C ALA A 34 15.97 -2.32 2.54
N GLY A 35 16.85 -1.87 1.64
CA GLY A 35 16.95 -2.41 0.29
C GLY A 35 17.32 -3.89 0.27
N ALA A 36 18.35 -4.29 1.03
CA ALA A 36 18.77 -5.69 1.10
C ALA A 36 17.69 -6.60 1.72
N ALA A 37 16.94 -6.10 2.72
CA ALA A 37 15.81 -6.83 3.28
C ALA A 37 14.67 -7.03 2.26
N THR A 38 14.39 -6.00 1.45
CA THR A 38 13.39 -6.04 0.38
C THR A 38 13.77 -7.04 -0.72
N GLU A 39 15.03 -7.03 -1.16
CA GLU A 39 15.54 -8.00 -2.14
C GLU A 39 15.45 -9.44 -1.63
N ARG A 40 15.81 -9.68 -0.36
CA ARG A 40 15.64 -11.00 0.26
C ARG A 40 14.19 -11.43 0.32
N PHE A 41 13.28 -10.52 0.63
CA PHE A 41 11.83 -10.81 0.64
C PHE A 41 11.36 -11.29 -0.73
N PHE A 42 11.71 -10.60 -1.82
CA PHE A 42 11.33 -11.03 -3.16
C PHE A 42 12.00 -12.33 -3.58
N ALA A 43 13.29 -12.53 -3.24
CA ALA A 43 13.99 -13.78 -3.52
C ALA A 43 13.34 -14.98 -2.83
N GLN A 44 12.91 -14.84 -1.57
CA GLN A 44 12.22 -15.89 -0.82
C GLN A 44 10.84 -16.22 -1.38
N ASN A 45 10.16 -15.24 -1.99
CA ASN A 45 8.82 -15.40 -2.55
C ASN A 45 8.82 -15.62 -4.07
N LYS A 46 9.99 -15.82 -4.69
CA LYS A 46 10.15 -15.91 -6.15
C LYS A 46 9.21 -16.95 -6.78
N ASP A 47 9.18 -18.17 -6.23
CA ASP A 47 8.34 -19.26 -6.76
C ASP A 47 6.85 -18.92 -6.71
N VAL A 48 6.42 -18.20 -5.66
CA VAL A 48 5.04 -17.73 -5.52
C VAL A 48 4.74 -16.66 -6.56
N LEU A 49 5.62 -15.67 -6.73
CA LEU A 49 5.48 -14.60 -7.73
C LEU A 49 5.39 -15.17 -9.15
N GLU A 50 6.25 -16.14 -9.49
CA GLU A 50 6.25 -16.80 -10.79
C GLU A 50 4.98 -17.65 -11.01
N LYS A 51 4.58 -18.45 -10.02
CA LYS A 51 3.36 -19.28 -10.08
C LYS A 51 2.12 -18.45 -10.41
N TYR A 52 1.96 -17.31 -9.74
CA TYR A 52 0.79 -16.44 -9.91
C TYR A 52 1.01 -15.30 -10.93
N ARG A 53 2.14 -15.30 -11.65
CA ARG A 53 2.50 -14.28 -12.65
C ARG A 53 2.42 -12.84 -12.10
N ILE A 54 2.76 -12.67 -10.83
CA ILE A 54 2.79 -11.37 -10.17
C ILE A 54 4.07 -10.66 -10.58
N ARG A 55 3.96 -9.50 -11.22
CA ARG A 55 5.13 -8.66 -11.52
C ARG A 55 5.42 -7.75 -10.33
N THR A 56 6.68 -7.41 -10.16
CA THR A 56 7.13 -6.50 -9.11
C THR A 56 8.05 -5.42 -9.67
N SER A 57 7.96 -4.24 -9.10
CA SER A 57 8.93 -3.16 -9.27
C SER A 57 9.13 -2.48 -7.92
N TYR A 58 10.09 -1.58 -7.82
CA TYR A 58 10.13 -0.65 -6.70
C TYR A 58 10.68 0.69 -7.13
N LEU A 59 10.20 1.73 -6.47
CA LEU A 59 10.74 3.07 -6.54
C LEU A 59 11.55 3.34 -5.28
N THR A 60 12.67 4.03 -5.43
CA THR A 60 13.38 4.64 -4.32
C THR A 60 13.53 6.13 -4.55
N CYS A 61 13.47 6.90 -3.46
CA CYS A 61 13.71 8.33 -3.49
C CYS A 61 14.37 8.73 -2.17
N PHE A 62 15.11 9.83 -2.17
CA PHE A 62 15.61 10.43 -0.94
C PHE A 62 15.50 11.95 -1.02
N SER A 63 15.31 12.56 0.14
CA SER A 63 15.38 14.01 0.30
C SER A 63 16.04 14.24 1.66
N GLY A 64 17.15 14.98 1.70
CA GLY A 64 17.89 15.15 2.95
C GLY A 64 18.35 13.82 3.56
N ALA A 65 17.90 13.55 4.78
CA ALA A 65 18.24 12.35 5.54
C ALA A 65 17.15 11.26 5.45
N GLU A 66 16.07 11.53 4.74
CA GLU A 66 14.93 10.65 4.56
C GLU A 66 15.10 9.83 3.27
N PHE A 67 15.00 8.52 3.39
CA PHE A 67 14.98 7.57 2.28
C PHE A 67 13.62 6.87 2.25
N VAL A 68 13.02 6.77 1.07
CA VAL A 68 11.83 5.97 0.82
C VAL A 68 12.15 4.85 -0.14
N ILE A 69 11.63 3.67 0.19
CA ILE A 69 11.53 2.52 -0.72
C ILE A 69 10.06 2.14 -0.82
N GLU A 70 9.58 1.98 -2.06
CA GLU A 70 8.18 1.65 -2.34
C GLU A 70 8.12 0.51 -3.37
N PRO A 71 8.11 -0.76 -2.92
CA PRO A 71 7.84 -1.86 -3.79
C PRO A 71 6.36 -1.97 -4.14
N SER A 72 6.13 -2.51 -5.33
CA SER A 72 4.86 -2.52 -5.99
C SER A 72 4.58 -3.88 -6.59
N PHE A 73 3.36 -4.36 -6.43
CA PHE A 73 2.85 -5.58 -7.05
C PHE A 73 1.92 -5.24 -8.20
N TYR A 74 2.01 -6.01 -9.28
CA TYR A 74 1.14 -5.90 -10.45
C TYR A 74 0.55 -7.27 -10.80
N TRP A 75 -0.77 -7.31 -10.98
CA TRP A 75 -1.48 -8.50 -11.46
C TRP A 75 -2.78 -8.10 -12.15
N HIS A 76 -3.30 -8.97 -13.01
CA HIS A 76 -4.62 -8.77 -13.63
C HIS A 76 -5.73 -9.22 -12.69
N ASP A 77 -6.73 -8.36 -12.51
CA ASP A 77 -7.94 -8.62 -11.73
C ASP A 77 -9.02 -7.63 -12.16
N ALA A 78 -10.27 -7.90 -11.81
CA ALA A 78 -11.40 -7.03 -12.14
C ALA A 78 -11.19 -5.64 -11.52
N LEU A 79 -11.19 -4.61 -12.37
CA LEU A 79 -10.89 -3.24 -11.95
C LEU A 79 -12.01 -2.61 -11.11
N GLY A 80 -13.25 -2.99 -11.40
CA GLY A 80 -14.47 -2.43 -10.81
C GLY A 80 -14.79 -1.02 -11.29
N ASP A 81 -16.04 -0.61 -11.11
CA ASP A 81 -16.59 0.64 -11.67
C ASP A 81 -15.81 1.89 -11.26
N PHE A 82 -15.34 1.93 -10.01
CA PHE A 82 -14.58 3.06 -9.50
C PHE A 82 -13.28 3.29 -10.28
N ARG A 83 -12.46 2.26 -10.50
CA ARG A 83 -11.20 2.41 -11.24
C ARG A 83 -11.46 2.72 -12.71
N LEU A 84 -12.46 2.07 -13.30
CA LEU A 84 -12.85 2.32 -14.69
C LEU A 84 -13.30 3.77 -14.91
N SER A 85 -13.98 4.38 -13.92
CA SER A 85 -14.40 5.79 -14.00
C SER A 85 -13.27 6.82 -13.92
N LEU A 86 -12.07 6.42 -13.50
CA LEU A 86 -10.92 7.30 -13.28
C LEU A 86 -9.89 7.27 -14.42
N ILE A 87 -10.13 6.45 -15.44
CA ILE A 87 -9.25 6.29 -16.60
C ILE A 87 -9.97 6.72 -17.87
N GLU A 88 -9.19 6.96 -18.93
CA GLU A 88 -9.71 7.37 -20.22
C GLU A 88 -10.61 6.28 -20.83
N GLU A 89 -11.69 6.68 -21.50
CA GLU A 89 -12.75 5.78 -21.98
C GLU A 89 -12.22 4.64 -22.86
N GLU A 90 -11.20 4.93 -23.68
CA GLU A 90 -10.52 3.92 -24.51
C GLU A 90 -9.96 2.77 -23.66
N PHE A 91 -9.25 3.08 -22.58
CA PHE A 91 -8.68 2.07 -21.67
C PHE A 91 -9.75 1.40 -20.83
N ALA A 92 -10.76 2.14 -20.38
CA ALA A 92 -11.89 1.57 -19.66
C ALA A 92 -12.60 0.50 -20.50
N ARG A 93 -12.91 0.81 -21.77
CA ARG A 93 -13.52 -0.16 -22.70
C ARG A 93 -12.62 -1.37 -22.98
N LYS A 94 -11.30 -1.17 -23.05
CA LYS A 94 -10.31 -2.23 -23.27
C LYS A 94 -10.19 -3.17 -22.07
N TRP A 95 -10.26 -2.63 -20.85
CA TRP A 95 -9.91 -3.36 -19.62
C TRP A 95 -11.11 -3.77 -18.75
N GLN A 96 -12.32 -3.27 -19.03
CA GLN A 96 -13.54 -3.66 -18.30
C GLN A 96 -13.84 -5.17 -18.33
N SER A 97 -13.34 -5.89 -19.34
CA SER A 97 -13.55 -7.33 -19.50
C SER A 97 -12.50 -8.20 -18.83
N ILE A 98 -11.50 -7.62 -18.14
CA ILE A 98 -10.52 -8.39 -17.36
C ILE A 98 -11.28 -9.12 -16.24
N PRO A 99 -11.22 -10.46 -16.17
CA PRO A 99 -11.98 -11.22 -15.19
C PRO A 99 -11.40 -11.06 -13.78
N PRO A 100 -12.22 -11.28 -12.74
CA PRO A 100 -11.72 -11.32 -11.38
C PRO A 100 -10.78 -12.52 -11.17
N ASP A 101 -9.66 -12.29 -10.49
CA ASP A 101 -8.73 -13.35 -10.04
C ASP A 101 -8.62 -13.31 -8.52
N THR A 102 -9.53 -14.02 -7.86
CA THR A 102 -9.62 -14.04 -6.40
C THR A 102 -8.44 -14.76 -5.74
N GLU A 103 -7.82 -15.72 -6.44
CA GLU A 103 -6.70 -16.49 -5.89
C GLU A 103 -5.43 -15.64 -5.88
N THR A 104 -5.07 -15.07 -7.02
CA THR A 104 -3.91 -14.16 -7.11
C THR A 104 -4.11 -12.94 -6.23
N ARG A 105 -5.34 -12.38 -6.15
CA ARG A 105 -5.66 -11.29 -5.23
C ARG A 105 -5.33 -11.65 -3.79
N ALA A 106 -5.75 -12.82 -3.31
CA ALA A 106 -5.47 -13.24 -1.93
C ALA A 106 -3.96 -13.37 -1.67
N VAL A 107 -3.22 -13.92 -2.64
CA VAL A 107 -1.76 -14.06 -2.57
C VAL A 107 -1.07 -12.70 -2.51
N VAL A 108 -1.42 -11.77 -3.41
CA VAL A 108 -0.83 -10.43 -3.42
C VAL A 108 -1.14 -9.69 -2.13
N LEU A 109 -2.36 -9.75 -1.61
CA LEU A 109 -2.70 -9.12 -0.34
C LEU A 109 -1.88 -9.69 0.82
N GLY A 110 -1.65 -11.01 0.86
CA GLY A 110 -0.78 -11.64 1.85
C GLY A 110 0.69 -11.21 1.73
N LEU A 111 1.23 -11.18 0.52
CA LEU A 111 2.60 -10.68 0.26
C LEU A 111 2.73 -9.20 0.66
N ARG A 112 1.70 -8.41 0.39
CA ARG A 112 1.64 -7.00 0.75
C ARG A 112 1.67 -6.80 2.27
N ASP A 113 0.88 -7.57 3.01
CA ASP A 113 0.86 -7.56 4.47
C ASP A 113 2.22 -8.00 5.04
N ALA A 114 2.84 -9.04 4.49
CA ALA A 114 4.16 -9.50 4.92
C ALA A 114 5.26 -8.46 4.66
N LEU A 115 5.19 -7.74 3.53
CA LEU A 115 6.14 -6.66 3.22
C LEU A 115 5.94 -5.44 4.12
N ARG A 116 4.69 -5.09 4.46
CA ARG A 116 4.39 -4.08 5.49
C ARG A 116 5.02 -4.48 6.81
N ASP A 117 4.77 -5.70 7.27
CA ASP A 117 5.26 -6.20 8.55
C ASP A 117 6.80 -6.27 8.60
N LEU A 118 7.45 -6.57 7.45
CA LEU A 118 8.89 -6.45 7.31
C LEU A 118 9.36 -5.01 7.58
N TYR A 119 8.74 -4.01 6.95
CA TYR A 119 9.10 -2.61 7.18
C TYR A 119 8.81 -2.14 8.60
N ASP A 120 7.68 -2.55 9.19
CA ASP A 120 7.37 -2.30 10.60
C ASP A 120 8.47 -2.88 11.51
N SER A 121 8.93 -4.11 11.23
CA SER A 121 9.98 -4.77 12.01
C SER A 121 11.34 -4.06 11.92
N LEU A 122 11.60 -3.41 10.79
CA LEU A 122 12.77 -2.57 10.58
C LEU A 122 12.59 -1.17 11.17
N GLY A 123 11.44 -0.82 11.75
CA GLY A 123 11.16 0.52 12.27
C GLY A 123 10.91 1.56 11.17
N GLY A 124 10.36 1.12 10.04
CA GLY A 124 9.95 1.99 8.95
C GLY A 124 8.78 2.89 9.34
N CYS A 125 8.78 4.12 8.83
CA CYS A 125 7.67 5.06 8.93
C CYS A 125 6.80 5.02 7.66
N HIS A 126 5.55 5.45 7.75
CA HIS A 126 4.61 5.41 6.62
C HIS A 126 3.85 6.74 6.47
N LEU A 127 3.65 7.20 5.23
CA LEU A 127 2.84 8.38 4.90
C LEU A 127 1.32 8.12 4.74
N GLN A 128 0.91 6.92 4.30
CA GLN A 128 -0.51 6.60 4.09
C GLN A 128 -1.13 5.97 5.35
N ILE A 129 -0.83 6.55 6.51
CA ILE A 129 -1.36 6.06 7.78
C ILE A 129 -2.87 6.27 7.78
N GLY A 130 -3.61 5.19 7.98
CA GLY A 130 -5.06 5.16 7.85
C GLY A 130 -5.58 3.82 8.31
N LYS A 131 -6.09 3.01 7.38
CA LYS A 131 -6.61 1.67 7.69
C LYS A 131 -5.59 0.55 7.47
N TYR A 132 -4.63 0.74 6.57
CA TYR A 132 -3.75 -0.35 6.13
C TYR A 132 -2.53 -0.54 7.05
N TYR A 133 -1.82 0.55 7.33
CA TYR A 133 -0.71 0.54 8.28
C TYR A 133 -1.26 0.55 9.71
N ARG A 134 -0.78 -0.37 10.54
CA ARG A 134 -1.36 -0.68 11.85
C ARG A 134 -0.88 0.31 12.90
N TYR A 135 -1.39 1.53 12.82
CA TYR A 135 -0.97 2.66 13.66
C TYR A 135 -1.03 2.37 15.17
N GLU A 136 -2.11 1.73 15.64
CA GLU A 136 -2.25 1.30 17.04
C GLU A 136 -1.16 0.29 17.44
N ASP A 137 -0.93 -0.75 16.63
CA ASP A 137 0.03 -1.82 16.91
C ASP A 137 1.47 -1.30 17.02
N VAL A 138 1.84 -0.31 16.19
CA VAL A 138 3.18 0.29 16.21
C VAL A 138 3.33 1.34 17.32
N MET A 139 2.22 1.87 17.85
CA MET A 139 2.21 2.82 18.96
C MET A 139 2.41 2.10 20.29
N LYS A 140 3.67 1.90 20.70
CA LYS A 140 4.01 1.17 21.94
C LYS A 140 3.72 1.94 23.25
N ASP A 141 3.29 3.20 23.18
CA ASP A 141 2.97 4.02 24.37
C ASP A 141 1.45 4.17 24.58
N ALA A 142 0.96 3.54 25.65
CA ALA A 142 -0.45 3.58 26.04
C ALA A 142 -0.96 4.99 26.37
N ARG A 143 -0.09 5.93 26.76
CA ARG A 143 -0.47 7.32 27.05
C ARG A 143 -0.79 8.07 25.78
N LEU A 144 0.03 7.89 24.74
CA LEU A 144 -0.21 8.47 23.42
C LEU A 144 -1.50 7.91 22.81
N TRP A 145 -1.73 6.59 22.94
CA TRP A 145 -2.98 5.99 22.49
C TRP A 145 -4.21 6.56 23.20
N ARG A 146 -4.12 6.77 24.51
CA ARG A 146 -5.18 7.40 25.30
C ARG A 146 -5.46 8.83 24.84
N LEU A 147 -4.42 9.63 24.60
CA LEU A 147 -4.56 11.00 24.13
C LEU A 147 -5.30 11.06 22.78
N ILE A 148 -4.95 10.19 21.84
CA ILE A 148 -5.59 10.15 20.51
C ILE A 148 -7.08 9.78 20.64
N ASN A 149 -7.41 8.80 21.48
CA ASN A 149 -8.80 8.45 21.75
C ASN A 149 -9.57 9.62 22.39
N GLN A 150 -8.97 10.34 23.34
CA GLN A 150 -9.60 11.51 23.95
C GLN A 150 -9.87 12.63 22.93
N VAL A 151 -8.95 12.88 22.00
CA VAL A 151 -9.17 13.81 20.90
C VAL A 151 -10.33 13.34 20.02
N LYS A 152 -10.39 12.05 19.67
CA LYS A 152 -11.47 11.47 18.86
C LYS A 152 -12.83 11.62 19.55
N ASP A 153 -12.92 11.30 20.84
CA ASP A 153 -14.16 11.39 21.61
C ASP A 153 -14.63 12.84 21.77
N ALA A 154 -13.71 13.80 21.86
CA ALA A 154 -14.04 15.22 21.96
C ALA A 154 -14.64 15.80 20.67
N VAL A 155 -14.19 15.35 19.49
CA VAL A 155 -14.63 15.90 18.19
C VAL A 155 -15.66 15.05 17.46
N ASP A 156 -15.74 13.76 17.77
CA ASP A 156 -16.69 12.79 17.17
C ASP A 156 -17.09 11.74 18.22
N PRO A 157 -17.87 12.12 19.25
CA PRO A 157 -18.26 11.23 20.34
C PRO A 157 -19.11 10.04 19.87
N GLY A 158 -19.78 10.16 18.72
CA GLY A 158 -20.52 9.06 18.10
C GLY A 158 -19.67 8.15 17.21
N ARG A 159 -18.37 8.44 17.08
CA ARG A 159 -17.39 7.74 16.23
C ARG A 159 -17.90 7.46 14.79
N ARG A 160 -18.65 8.41 14.23
CA ARG A 160 -19.31 8.26 12.91
C ARG A 160 -18.38 8.61 11.75
N VAL A 161 -17.39 9.46 11.98
CA VAL A 161 -16.49 9.94 10.94
C VAL A 161 -15.35 8.94 10.75
N ASN A 162 -15.36 8.26 9.60
CA ASN A 162 -14.34 7.30 9.13
C ASN A 162 -13.96 6.23 10.17
N PRO A 163 -14.91 5.37 10.59
CA PRO A 163 -14.67 4.36 11.62
C PRO A 163 -13.56 3.38 11.22
N GLY A 164 -12.74 3.01 12.21
CA GLY A 164 -11.59 2.11 12.07
C GLY A 164 -10.31 2.77 11.53
N SER A 165 -10.37 4.05 11.13
CA SER A 165 -9.15 4.79 10.74
C SER A 165 -8.21 4.92 11.93
N LEU A 166 -6.92 4.65 11.72
CA LEU A 166 -5.87 4.63 12.76
C LEU A 166 -6.11 3.60 13.88
N GLY A 167 -7.03 2.66 13.71
CA GLY A 167 -7.47 1.74 14.78
C GLY A 167 -8.57 2.31 15.69
N LEU A 168 -9.02 3.55 15.47
CA LEU A 168 -10.05 4.19 16.29
C LEU A 168 -11.44 3.63 15.95
N ARG A 169 -12.07 2.95 16.92
CA ARG A 169 -13.38 2.28 16.78
C ARG A 169 -14.40 2.81 17.76
#